data_AF-A0A9W7BU67-F1
#
_entry.id   AF-A0A9W7BU67-F1
#
_cell.length_a   1.000
_cell.length_b   1.000
_cell.length_c   1.000
_cell.angle_alpha   90.00
_cell.angle_beta   90.00
_cell.angle_gamma   90.00
#
_symmetry.space_group_name_H-M   'P 1'
#
loop_
_entity.id
_entity.type
_entity.pdbx_description
1 polymer ?
#
loop_
_entity_poly.entity_id
_entity_poly.type
_entity_poly.pdbx_seq_one_letter_code
_entity_poly.pdbx_strand_id
1 'polypeptide(L)' 'KSLYEVLELKPDAAASDIKKAYRNLALKHHPDRNNGSKESTEKFAAIAEAYETLSDPQSRREYD' A
#
# COMPACT_ATOMS: atom_id res chain seq x y z
N LYS A 1 -4.37 0.25 12.55
CA LYS A 1 -3.96 0.80 11.24
C LYS A 1 -4.80 0.09 10.19
N SER A 2 -5.65 0.81 9.49
CA SER A 2 -6.35 0.29 8.31
C SER A 2 -5.40 0.15 7.13
N LEU A 3 -5.76 -0.66 6.13
CA LEU A 3 -5.01 -0.78 4.88
C LEU A 3 -4.99 0.56 4.11
N TYR A 4 -6.04 1.38 4.29
CA TYR A 4 -6.09 2.75 3.77
C TYR A 4 -5.02 3.64 4.38
N GLU A 5 -4.84 3.59 5.71
CA GLU A 5 -3.77 4.35 6.38
C GLU A 5 -2.37 3.90 5.95
N VAL A 6 -2.17 2.61 5.65
CA VAL A 6 -0.90 2.09 5.13
C VAL A 6 -0.58 2.67 3.76
N LEU A 7 -1.59 2.88 2.93
CA LEU A 7 -1.46 3.56 1.63
C LEU A 7 -1.53 5.09 1.72
N GLU A 8 -1.59 5.66 2.93
CA GLU A 8 -1.79 7.10 3.15
C GLU A 8 -3.05 7.65 2.45
N LEU A 9 -4.11 6.84 2.42
CA LEU A 9 -5.39 7.12 1.79
C LEU A 9 -6.54 7.15 2.81
N LYS A 10 -7.66 7.72 2.36
CA LYS A 10 -8.93 7.64 3.07
C LYS A 10 -9.75 6.41 2.60
N PRO A 11 -10.68 5.88 3.41
CA PRO A 11 -11.52 4.74 3.04
C PRO A 11 -12.38 4.96 1.77
N ASP A 12 -12.69 6.20 1.44
CA ASP A 12 -13.44 6.60 0.25
C ASP A 12 -12.58 6.72 -1.02
N ALA A 13 -11.28 6.38 -0.94
CA ALA A 13 -10.37 6.48 -2.07
C ALA A 13 -10.79 5.62 -3.26
N ALA A 14 -10.66 6.16 -4.47
CA ALA A 14 -10.93 5.42 -5.70
C ALA A 14 -9.85 4.36 -5.96
N ALA A 15 -10.19 3.32 -6.74
CA ALA A 15 -9.22 2.30 -7.15
C ALA A 15 -8.00 2.91 -7.89
N SER A 16 -8.20 4.01 -8.62
CA SER A 16 -7.12 4.78 -9.24
C SER A 16 -6.16 5.39 -8.21
N ASP A 17 -6.65 5.85 -7.07
CA ASP A 17 -5.83 6.45 -6.02
C ASP A 17 -5.06 5.39 -5.25
N ILE A 18 -5.69 4.24 -4.97
CA ILE A 18 -5.04 3.05 -4.40
C ILE A 18 -3.83 2.64 -5.25
N LYS A 19 -4.01 2.54 -6.57
CA LYS A 19 -2.93 2.19 -7.50
C LYS A 19 -1.82 3.24 -7.56
N LYS A 20 -2.16 4.53 -7.51
CA LYS A 20 -1.17 5.63 -7.48
C LYS A 20 -0.39 5.64 -6.17
N ALA A 21 -1.07 5.51 -5.04
CA ALA A 21 -0.47 5.48 -3.72
C ALA A 21 0.51 4.32 -3.59
N TYR A 22 0.10 3.11 -3.98
CA TYR A 22 0.98 1.94 -4.02
C TYR A 22 2.26 2.21 -4.83
N ARG A 23 2.15 2.74 -6.05
CA ARG A 23 3.34 3.03 -6.88
C ARG A 23 4.27 4.05 -6.22
N ASN A 24 3.73 5.12 -5.65
CA ASN A 24 4.52 6.16 -5.01
C ASN A 24 5.24 5.63 -3.76
N LEU A 25 4.52 4.90 -2.92
CA LEU A 25 5.05 4.35 -1.68
C LEU A 25 6.02 3.19 -1.93
N ALA A 26 5.73 2.33 -2.91
CA ALA A 26 6.63 1.26 -3.34
C ALA A 26 7.97 1.83 -3.82
N LEU A 27 7.96 2.92 -4.60
CA LEU A 27 9.19 3.59 -5.02
C LEU A 27 9.93 4.26 -3.85
N LYS A 28 9.19 4.86 -2.91
CA LYS A 28 9.76 5.51 -1.72
C LYS A 28 10.44 4.51 -0.79
N HIS A 29 9.84 3.34 -0.61
CA HIS A 29 10.29 2.30 0.32
C HIS A 29 10.98 1.10 -0.35
N HIS A 30 11.26 1.18 -1.66
CA HIS A 30 11.92 0.10 -2.38
C HIS A 30 13.29 -0.22 -1.74
N PRO A 31 13.61 -1.50 -1.47
CA PRO A 31 14.85 -1.89 -0.80
C PRO A 31 16.10 -1.43 -1.55
N ASP A 32 16.06 -1.42 -2.88
CA ASP A 32 17.16 -0.95 -3.75
C ASP A 32 17.52 0.53 -3.50
N ARG A 33 16.52 1.38 -3.23
CA ARG A 33 16.73 2.82 -2.99
C ARG A 33 17.04 3.16 -1.53
N ASN A 34 16.84 2.20 -0.63
CA ASN A 34 16.97 2.36 0.82
C ASN A 34 18.08 1.47 1.39
N ASN A 35 19.05 1.05 0.57
CA ASN A 35 20.20 0.23 0.97
C ASN A 35 19.81 -1.02 1.78
N GLY A 36 18.67 -1.65 1.46
CA GLY A 36 18.17 -2.81 2.18
C GLY A 36 17.76 -2.53 3.64
N SER A 37 17.46 -1.27 3.99
CA SER A 37 16.97 -0.91 5.34
C SER A 37 15.79 -1.78 5.74
N LYS A 38 15.90 -2.43 6.91
CA LYS A 38 14.86 -3.29 7.46
C LYS A 38 13.52 -2.57 7.58
N GLU A 39 13.55 -1.30 7.99
CA GLU A 39 12.35 -0.46 8.11
C GLU A 39 11.67 -0.24 6.75
N SER A 40 12.46 -0.04 5.68
CA SER A 40 11.91 0.12 4.33
C SER A 40 11.30 -1.18 3.81
N THR A 41 11.94 -2.32 4.11
CA THR A 41 11.39 -3.64 3.79
C THR A 41 10.08 -3.91 4.53
N GLU A 42 9.99 -3.60 5.83
CA GLU A 42 8.77 -3.76 6.62
C GLU A 42 7.64 -2.85 6.10
N LYS A 43 7.96 -1.60 5.78
CA LYS A 43 6.99 -0.68 5.15
C LYS A 43 6.55 -1.18 3.78
N PHE A 44 7.48 -1.62 2.94
CA PHE A 44 7.18 -2.13 1.60
C PHE A 44 6.26 -3.37 1.66
N ALA A 45 6.52 -4.28 2.58
CA ALA A 45 5.66 -5.45 2.80
C ALA A 45 4.22 -5.04 3.20
N ALA A 46 4.08 -4.10 4.14
CA ALA A 46 2.77 -3.59 4.53
C ALA A 46 2.04 -2.88 3.37
N ILE A 47 2.77 -2.08 2.58
CA ILE A 47 2.23 -1.40 1.39
C ILE A 47 1.74 -2.40 0.34
N ALA A 48 2.48 -3.50 0.15
CA ALA A 48 2.10 -4.56 -0.78
C ALA A 48 0.84 -5.31 -0.32
N GLU A 49 0.77 -5.70 0.95
CA GLU A 49 -0.40 -6.34 1.56
C GLU A 49 -1.66 -5.45 1.43
N ALA A 50 -1.53 -4.16 1.79
CA ALA A 50 -2.63 -3.21 1.67
C ALA A 50 -3.12 -3.05 0.22
N TYR A 51 -2.21 -3.01 -0.75
CA TYR A 51 -2.58 -2.94 -2.16
C TYR A 51 -3.23 -4.23 -2.64
N GLU A 52 -2.76 -5.40 -2.24
CA GLU A 52 -3.34 -6.69 -2.63
C GLU A 52 -4.82 -6.77 -2.25
N THR A 53 -5.16 -6.42 -1.00
CA THR A 53 -6.56 -6.42 -0.55
C THR A 53 -7.40 -5.29 -1.16
N LEU A 54 -6.87 -4.06 -1.22
CA LEU A 54 -7.67 -2.90 -1.64
C LEU A 54 -7.79 -2.74 -3.15
N SER A 55 -6.88 -3.33 -3.94
CA SER A 55 -6.90 -3.23 -5.40
C SER A 55 -7.92 -4.16 -6.05
N ASP A 56 -8.27 -5.27 -5.39
CA ASP A 56 -9.32 -6.16 -5.83
C ASP A 56 -10.69 -5.71 -5.27
N PRO A 57 -11.70 -5.46 -6.12
CA PRO A 57 -13.01 -5.01 -5.66
C PRO A 57 -13.74 -5.99 -4.73
N GLN A 58 -13.50 -7.30 -4.87
CA GLN A 58 -14.12 -8.31 -4.03
C GLN A 58 -13.44 -8.34 -2.66
N SER A 59 -12.11 -8.46 -2.61
CA SER A 59 -11.35 -8.45 -1.36
C SER A 59 -11.50 -7.12 -0.60
N ARG A 60 -11.57 -5.99 -1.32
CA ARG A 60 -11.87 -4.68 -0.73
C ARG A 60 -13.24 -4.66 -0.07
N ARG A 61 -14.26 -5.23 -0.72
CA ARG A 61 -15.62 -5.30 -0.17
C ARG A 61 -15.72 -6.22 1.04
N GLU A 62 -14.91 -7.28 1.11
CA GLU A 62 -14.82 -8.15 2.28
C GLU A 62 -14.06 -7.51 3.44
N TYR A 63 -13.13 -6.60 3.13
CA TYR A 63 -12.37 -5.82 4.09
C TYR A 63 -13.13 -4.62 4.67
N ASP A 64 -13.87 -3.90 3.81
CA ASP A 64 -14.68 -2.71 4.15
C ASP A 64 -15.90 -3.06 5.04
#